data_AF-A0A7S3TJS3-F1
#
_entry.id   AF-A0A7S3TJS3-F1
#
_cell.length_a   1.000
_cell.length_b   1.000
_cell.length_c   1.000
_cell.angle_alpha   90.00
_cell.angle_beta   90.00
_cell.angle_gamma   90.00
#
_symmetry.space_group_name_H-M   'P 1'
#
loop_
_entity.id
_entity.type
_entity.pdbx_description
1 polymer ?
#
loop_
_entity_poly.entity_id
_entity_poly.type
_entity_poly.pdbx_seq_one_letter_code
_entity_poly.pdbx_strand_id
1 'polypeptide(L)'
;RAAPAAPEDELAKEMTHDLEMNFNKIAPFGKEDTAKELQDHAAKTQDTLVDAVENAEVAEIKRAVFRALTRLRAATIKEFDTIARLETQAIDEYNDNHHYRAENPLDYIGDSEPAVASDRYTSFHGPADAGAPADAAAP
;
A
#
# COMPACT_ATOMS: atom_id res chain seq x y z
N ARG A 1 -35.60 -68.70 49.22
CA ARG A 1 -34.59 -67.62 49.16
C ARG A 1 -34.91 -66.81 47.91
N ALA A 2 -35.41 -65.58 48.05
CA ALA A 2 -35.76 -64.74 46.90
C ALA A 2 -34.47 -64.38 46.14
N ALA A 3 -34.50 -64.50 44.82
CA ALA A 3 -33.40 -64.08 43.95
C ALA A 3 -33.24 -62.55 44.05
N PRO A 4 -32.00 -62.01 44.00
CA PRO A 4 -31.80 -60.57 43.92
C PRO A 4 -32.43 -60.04 42.63
N ALA A 5 -33.12 -58.90 42.72
CA ALA A 5 -33.73 -58.24 41.55
C ALA A 5 -32.65 -58.02 40.48
N ALA A 6 -33.01 -58.28 39.22
CA ALA A 6 -32.09 -58.07 38.11
C ALA A 6 -31.79 -56.57 37.99
N PRO A 7 -30.56 -56.16 37.67
CA PRO A 7 -30.17 -54.76 37.54
C PRO A 7 -31.01 -53.99 36.49
N GLU A 8 -31.61 -54.70 35.55
CA GLU A 8 -32.51 -54.16 34.52
C GLU A 8 -33.86 -53.68 35.10
N ASP A 9 -34.37 -54.34 36.15
CA ASP A 9 -35.62 -53.94 36.81
C ASP A 9 -35.45 -52.66 37.65
N GLU A 10 -34.25 -52.43 38.19
CA GLU A 10 -33.93 -51.19 38.93
C GLU A 10 -33.76 -50.00 37.96
N LEU A 11 -33.08 -50.21 36.84
CA LEU A 11 -32.93 -49.21 35.78
C LEU A 11 -34.28 -48.82 35.16
N ALA A 12 -35.14 -49.81 34.90
CA ALA A 12 -36.49 -49.55 34.40
C ALA A 12 -37.30 -48.71 35.40
N LYS A 13 -37.19 -48.98 36.70
CA LYS A 13 -37.84 -48.20 37.75
C LYS A 13 -37.37 -46.74 37.78
N GLU A 14 -36.06 -46.53 37.68
CA GLU A 14 -35.45 -45.20 37.67
C GLU A 14 -35.87 -44.40 36.42
N MET A 15 -35.87 -45.03 35.24
CA MET A 15 -36.36 -44.42 34.01
C MET A 15 -37.87 -44.08 34.07
N THR A 16 -38.70 -44.95 34.67
CA THR A 16 -40.13 -44.66 34.85
C THR A 16 -40.38 -43.53 35.83
N HIS A 17 -39.54 -43.41 36.88
CA HIS A 17 -39.63 -42.34 37.86
C HIS A 17 -39.26 -40.99 37.25
N ASP A 18 -38.20 -40.95 36.44
CA ASP A 18 -37.80 -39.74 35.70
C ASP A 18 -38.86 -39.32 34.67
N LEU A 19 -39.51 -40.28 33.99
CA LEU A 19 -40.60 -39.95 33.08
C LEU A 19 -41.81 -39.37 33.82
N GLU A 20 -42.25 -39.96 34.94
CA GLU A 20 -43.38 -39.44 35.74
C GLU A 20 -43.08 -38.06 36.33
N MET A 21 -41.86 -37.86 36.85
CA MET A 21 -41.43 -36.58 37.43
C MET A 21 -41.30 -35.48 36.38
N ASN A 22 -40.91 -35.83 35.15
CA ASN A 22 -40.80 -34.89 34.04
C ASN A 22 -42.13 -34.65 33.32
N PHE A 23 -43.06 -35.63 33.29
CA PHE A 23 -44.40 -35.45 32.74
C PHE A 23 -45.18 -34.33 33.45
N ASN A 24 -45.02 -34.22 34.77
CA ASN A 24 -45.66 -33.16 35.57
C ASN A 24 -45.04 -31.77 35.37
N LYS A 25 -43.87 -31.66 34.72
CA LYS A 25 -43.25 -30.39 34.36
C LYS A 25 -43.61 -29.92 32.95
N ILE A 26 -44.18 -30.81 32.13
CA ILE A 26 -44.58 -30.48 30.77
C ILE A 26 -46.00 -29.93 30.83
N ALA A 27 -46.12 -28.61 30.66
CA ALA A 27 -47.42 -27.99 30.61
C ALA A 27 -48.20 -28.53 29.37
N PRO A 28 -49.51 -28.78 29.48
CA PRO A 28 -50.30 -29.31 28.37
C PRO A 28 -50.23 -28.39 27.14
N PHE A 29 -49.96 -28.95 25.96
CA PHE A 29 -50.08 -28.21 24.71
C PHE A 29 -51.53 -27.72 24.52
N GLY A 30 -51.68 -26.45 24.13
CA GLY A 30 -52.99 -25.84 23.86
C GLY A 30 -53.61 -25.06 25.02
N LYS A 31 -52.88 -24.80 26.12
CA LYS A 31 -53.26 -23.75 27.08
C LYS A 31 -52.75 -22.40 26.60
N GLU A 32 -53.58 -21.38 26.69
CA GLU A 32 -53.26 -20.02 26.24
C GLU A 32 -52.02 -19.45 26.96
N ASP A 33 -51.92 -19.69 28.29
CA ASP A 33 -50.79 -19.22 29.11
C ASP A 33 -49.45 -19.84 28.66
N THR A 34 -49.43 -21.13 28.35
CA THR A 34 -48.20 -21.83 27.93
C THR A 34 -47.79 -21.47 26.52
N ALA A 35 -48.77 -21.25 25.63
CA ALA A 35 -48.51 -20.73 24.29
C ALA A 35 -47.92 -19.31 24.35
N LYS A 36 -48.42 -18.46 25.26
CA LYS A 36 -47.93 -17.10 25.45
C LYS A 36 -46.50 -17.07 25.99
N GLU A 37 -46.20 -17.87 27.02
CA GLU A 37 -44.83 -17.98 27.56
C GLU A 37 -43.82 -18.47 26.50
N LEU A 38 -44.23 -19.45 25.68
CA LEU A 38 -43.39 -19.94 24.57
C LEU A 38 -43.18 -18.87 23.49
N GLN A 39 -44.19 -18.06 23.19
CA GLN A 39 -44.07 -16.94 22.26
C GLN A 39 -43.14 -15.85 22.80
N ASP A 40 -43.28 -15.48 24.07
CA ASP A 40 -42.43 -14.49 24.73
C ASP A 40 -40.96 -14.94 24.77
N HIS A 41 -40.72 -16.23 25.05
CA HIS A 41 -39.38 -16.81 25.00
C HIS A 41 -38.82 -16.84 23.58
N ALA A 42 -39.64 -17.18 22.58
CA ALA A 42 -39.24 -17.18 21.18
C ALA A 42 -38.89 -15.76 20.70
N ALA A 43 -39.69 -14.75 21.08
CA ALA A 43 -39.41 -13.35 20.77
C ALA A 43 -38.08 -12.88 21.35
N LYS A 44 -37.83 -13.15 22.64
CA LYS A 44 -36.55 -12.82 23.29
C LYS A 44 -35.36 -13.54 22.65
N THR A 45 -35.57 -14.78 22.19
CA THR A 45 -34.54 -15.53 21.46
C THR A 45 -34.25 -14.88 20.11
N GLN A 46 -35.28 -14.38 19.40
CA GLN A 46 -35.10 -13.66 18.14
C GLN A 46 -34.29 -12.37 18.33
N ASP A 47 -34.60 -11.57 19.35
CA ASP A 47 -33.83 -10.35 19.66
C ASP A 47 -32.34 -10.67 19.86
N THR A 48 -32.04 -11.74 20.62
CA THR A 48 -30.66 -12.18 20.85
C THR A 48 -29.96 -12.62 19.57
N LEU A 49 -30.69 -13.26 18.64
CA LEU A 49 -30.16 -13.66 17.34
C LEU A 49 -29.89 -12.44 16.45
N VAL A 50 -30.74 -11.42 16.50
CA VAL A 50 -30.52 -10.15 15.78
C VAL A 50 -29.24 -9.49 16.30
N ASP A 51 -29.08 -9.34 17.62
CA ASP A 51 -27.86 -8.79 18.22
C ASP A 51 -26.60 -9.57 17.81
N ALA A 52 -26.70 -10.90 17.76
CA ALA A 52 -25.60 -11.76 17.34
C ALA A 52 -25.25 -11.59 15.86
N VAL A 53 -26.26 -11.47 14.98
CA VAL A 53 -26.07 -11.21 13.55
C VAL A 53 -25.45 -9.84 13.32
N GLU A 54 -25.98 -8.79 13.95
CA GLU A 54 -25.44 -7.43 13.83
C GLU A 54 -23.97 -7.37 14.27
N ASN A 55 -23.63 -8.02 15.39
CA ASN A 55 -22.24 -8.08 15.84
C ASN A 55 -21.35 -8.89 14.89
N ALA A 56 -21.87 -9.99 14.33
CA ALA A 56 -21.14 -10.80 13.35
C ALA A 56 -20.90 -10.03 12.05
N GLU A 57 -21.86 -9.25 11.57
CA GLU A 57 -21.74 -8.40 10.39
C GLU A 57 -20.64 -7.34 10.58
N VAL A 58 -20.65 -6.65 11.73
CA VAL A 58 -19.59 -5.67 12.05
C VAL A 58 -18.21 -6.33 12.07
N ALA A 59 -18.11 -7.54 12.63
CA ALA A 59 -16.86 -8.29 12.65
C ALA A 59 -16.40 -8.69 11.24
N GLU A 60 -17.31 -9.15 10.38
CA GLU A 60 -16.96 -9.57 9.01
C GLU A 60 -16.59 -8.38 8.14
N ILE A 61 -17.28 -7.25 8.25
CA ILE A 61 -16.92 -6.01 7.55
C ILE A 61 -15.49 -5.60 7.92
N LYS A 62 -15.18 -5.51 9.22
CA LYS A 62 -13.81 -5.20 9.68
C LYS A 62 -12.82 -6.20 9.09
N ARG A 63 -13.10 -7.50 9.20
CA ARG A 63 -12.24 -8.58 8.72
C ARG A 63 -11.98 -8.48 7.20
N ALA A 64 -13.01 -8.22 6.40
CA ALA A 64 -12.92 -8.06 4.95
C ALA A 64 -12.14 -6.78 4.56
N VAL A 65 -12.45 -5.65 5.20
CA VAL A 65 -11.77 -4.36 4.96
C VAL A 65 -10.29 -4.43 5.31
N PHE A 66 -9.93 -4.98 6.47
CA PHE A 66 -8.52 -5.11 6.86
C PHE A 66 -7.74 -6.02 5.90
N ARG A 67 -8.36 -7.10 5.40
CA ARG A 67 -7.75 -7.94 4.37
C ARG A 67 -7.57 -7.20 3.06
N ALA A 68 -8.60 -6.48 2.60
CA ALA A 68 -8.53 -5.71 1.37
C ALA A 68 -7.43 -4.64 1.46
N LEU A 69 -7.36 -3.91 2.57
CA LEU A 69 -6.36 -2.87 2.81
C LEU A 69 -4.93 -3.45 2.89
N THR A 70 -4.75 -4.61 3.51
CA THR A 70 -3.45 -5.30 3.54
C THR A 70 -2.99 -5.67 2.13
N ARG A 71 -3.89 -6.20 1.29
CA ARG A 71 -3.59 -6.53 -0.11
C ARG A 71 -3.31 -5.28 -0.95
N LEU A 72 -4.12 -4.23 -0.77
CA LEU A 72 -3.94 -2.96 -1.47
C LEU A 72 -2.58 -2.36 -1.13
N ARG A 73 -2.20 -2.34 0.15
CA ARG A 73 -0.89 -1.83 0.58
C ARG A 73 0.27 -2.62 -0.02
N ALA A 74 0.16 -3.95 -0.09
CA ALA A 74 1.19 -4.77 -0.73
C ALA A 74 1.30 -4.49 -2.24
N ALA A 75 0.16 -4.33 -2.92
CA ALA A 75 0.12 -4.01 -4.34
C ALA A 75 0.70 -2.61 -4.62
N THR A 76 0.32 -1.60 -3.84
CA THR A 76 0.81 -0.22 -4.04
C THR A 76 2.31 -0.11 -3.77
N ILE A 77 2.83 -0.73 -2.71
CA ILE A 77 4.29 -0.76 -2.46
C ILE A 77 5.02 -1.37 -3.65
N LYS A 78 4.54 -2.51 -4.17
CA LYS A 78 5.13 -3.17 -5.34
C LYS A 78 5.08 -2.28 -6.59
N GLU A 79 3.99 -1.56 -6.81
CA GLU A 79 3.87 -0.63 -7.93
C GLU A 79 4.83 0.54 -7.79
N PHE A 80 4.97 1.14 -6.60
CA PHE A 80 5.94 2.19 -6.33
C PHE A 80 7.39 1.72 -6.54
N ASP A 81 7.74 0.52 -6.07
CA ASP A 81 9.07 -0.08 -6.32
C ASP A 81 9.31 -0.30 -7.82
N THR A 82 8.27 -0.68 -8.55
CA THR A 82 8.36 -0.88 -10.01
C THR A 82 8.57 0.45 -10.74
N ILE A 83 7.82 1.49 -10.38
CA ILE A 83 7.94 2.83 -10.96
C ILE A 83 9.34 3.38 -10.69
N ALA A 84 9.82 3.34 -9.45
CA ALA A 84 11.14 3.86 -9.10
C ALA A 84 12.26 3.16 -9.90
N ARG A 85 12.16 1.84 -10.09
CA ARG A 85 13.12 1.09 -10.92
C ARG A 85 13.07 1.53 -12.39
N LEU A 86 11.87 1.68 -12.95
CA LEU A 86 11.70 2.09 -14.35
C LEU A 86 12.20 3.52 -14.59
N GLU A 87 11.93 4.44 -13.66
CA GLU A 87 12.44 5.82 -13.72
C GLU A 87 13.96 5.87 -13.65
N THR A 88 14.58 5.08 -12.76
CA THR A 88 16.04 5.00 -12.67
C THR A 88 16.63 4.47 -13.98
N GLN A 89 16.07 3.39 -14.53
CA GLN A 89 16.51 2.84 -15.81
C GLN A 89 16.39 3.85 -16.96
N ALA A 90 15.29 4.60 -17.01
CA ALA A 90 15.08 5.62 -18.03
C ALA A 90 16.11 6.76 -17.90
N ILE A 91 16.46 7.17 -16.68
CA ILE A 91 17.51 8.17 -16.44
C ILE A 91 18.88 7.63 -16.86
N ASP A 92 19.21 6.40 -16.48
CA ASP A 92 20.49 5.77 -16.83
C ASP A 92 20.63 5.64 -18.36
N GLU A 93 19.61 5.16 -19.05
CA GLU A 93 19.58 5.05 -20.51
C GLU A 93 19.68 6.41 -21.21
N TYR A 94 19.03 7.44 -20.67
CA TYR A 94 19.19 8.80 -21.19
C TYR A 94 20.63 9.30 -21.04
N ASN A 95 21.24 9.10 -19.86
CA ASN A 95 22.61 9.55 -19.58
C ASN A 95 23.65 8.81 -20.43
N ASP A 96 23.44 7.52 -20.70
CA ASP A 96 24.31 6.72 -21.57
C ASP A 96 24.27 7.22 -23.02
N ASN A 97 23.11 7.71 -23.48
CA ASN A 97 22.95 8.24 -24.83
C ASN A 97 23.32 9.72 -24.98
N HIS A 98 23.34 10.50 -23.88
CA HIS A 98 23.56 11.95 -23.92
C HIS A 98 24.79 12.36 -23.10
N HIS A 99 25.91 12.55 -23.80
CA HIS A 99 27.14 13.02 -23.18
C HIS A 99 27.26 14.54 -23.28
N TYR A 100 26.91 15.24 -22.19
CA TYR A 100 26.87 16.71 -22.17
C TYR A 100 28.14 17.38 -22.71
N ARG A 101 29.33 16.85 -22.40
CA ARG A 101 30.61 17.39 -22.90
C ARG A 101 30.84 17.16 -24.40
N ALA A 102 30.29 16.08 -24.95
CA ALA A 102 30.37 15.81 -26.39
C ALA A 102 29.37 16.67 -27.17
N GLU A 103 28.19 16.90 -26.59
CA GLU A 103 27.12 17.71 -27.19
C GLU A 103 27.31 19.22 -26.99
N ASN A 104 28.09 19.62 -25.98
CA ASN A 104 28.43 21.01 -25.67
C ASN A 104 29.95 21.15 -25.56
N PRO A 105 30.66 21.27 -26.71
CA PRO A 105 32.10 21.48 -26.72
C PRO A 105 32.45 22.75 -25.96
N LEU A 106 33.41 22.65 -25.03
CA LEU A 106 33.95 23.82 -24.34
C LEU A 106 35.10 24.37 -25.15
N ASP A 107 35.02 25.64 -25.50
CA ASP A 107 36.13 26.37 -26.08
C ASP A 107 36.91 27.05 -24.95
N TYR A 108 38.18 26.69 -24.79
CA TYR A 108 39.01 27.27 -23.75
C TYR A 108 39.55 28.61 -24.23
N ILE A 109 39.40 29.65 -23.41
CA ILE A 109 39.80 31.02 -23.76
C ILE A 109 41.27 31.11 -24.22
N GLY A 110 42.15 30.28 -23.65
CA GLY A 110 43.57 30.21 -24.03
C GLY A 110 43.86 29.58 -25.39
N ASP A 111 42.95 28.74 -25.92
CA ASP A 111 43.12 28.11 -27.24
C ASP A 111 42.82 29.10 -28.38
N SER A 112 42.01 30.13 -28.09
CA SER A 112 41.67 31.22 -29.01
C SER A 112 42.43 32.52 -28.72
N GLU A 113 43.36 32.53 -27.75
CA GLU A 113 44.13 33.72 -27.40
C GLU A 113 45.32 33.89 -28.38
N PRO A 114 45.50 35.08 -28.99
CA PRO A 114 46.63 35.33 -29.87
C PRO A 114 47.96 35.22 -29.09
N ALA A 115 48.98 34.67 -29.72
CA ALA A 115 50.31 34.57 -29.11
C ALA A 115 50.77 35.95 -28.62
N VAL A 116 51.14 36.04 -27.34
CA VAL A 116 51.61 37.28 -26.72
C VAL A 116 52.78 37.82 -27.54
N ALA A 117 52.65 39.05 -28.03
CA ALA A 117 53.67 39.69 -28.83
C ALA A 117 55.01 39.68 -28.06
N SER A 118 56.01 39.00 -28.62
CA SER A 118 57.32 38.80 -27.99
C SER A 118 58.21 40.06 -27.99
N ASP A 119 57.69 41.19 -28.47
CA ASP A 119 58.46 42.41 -28.61
C ASP A 119 58.46 43.22 -27.31
N ARG A 120 59.52 43.03 -26.54
CA ARG A 120 59.77 43.77 -25.30
C ARG A 120 60.27 45.21 -25.52
N TYR A 121 60.34 45.71 -26.76
CA TYR A 121 60.96 47.01 -27.07
C TYR A 121 60.10 48.00 -27.88
N THR A 122 58.85 47.71 -28.25
CA THR A 122 58.02 48.66 -29.00
C THR A 122 57.07 49.53 -28.18
N SER A 123 57.11 49.47 -26.84
CA SER A 123 56.23 50.31 -26.01
C SER A 123 56.56 51.81 -26.04
N PHE A 124 57.72 52.22 -26.56
CA PHE A 124 58.10 53.63 -26.62
C PHE A 124 59.04 53.87 -27.81
N HIS A 125 58.53 54.21 -29.01
CA HIS A 125 59.13 55.14 -29.99
C HIS A 125 58.24 55.24 -31.24
N GLY A 126 57.53 56.37 -31.40
CA GLY A 126 57.01 56.83 -32.69
C GLY A 126 57.87 58.01 -33.17
N PRO A 127 58.38 58.01 -34.42
CA PRO A 127 59.33 59.01 -34.88
C PRO A 127 58.65 60.36 -35.15
N ALA A 128 59.33 61.41 -34.70
CA ALA A 128 59.07 62.78 -35.06
C ALA A 128 59.59 63.10 -36.47
N ASP A 129 58.73 63.77 -37.23
CA ASP A 129 58.99 64.87 -38.16
C ASP A 129 59.51 64.62 -39.61
N ALA A 130 58.97 65.50 -40.47
CA ALA A 130 59.53 66.13 -41.66
C ALA A 130 59.51 65.42 -43.02
N GLY A 131 58.60 65.91 -43.88
CA GLY A 131 59.00 66.48 -45.17
C GLY A 131 58.93 65.58 -46.41
N ALA A 132 57.89 65.81 -47.23
CA ALA A 132 57.93 65.47 -48.65
C ALA A 132 58.99 66.34 -49.39
N PRO A 133 59.48 65.95 -50.58
CA PRO A 133 58.70 66.22 -51.79
C PRO A 133 58.74 65.14 -52.88
N ALA A 134 57.83 65.35 -53.82
CA ALA A 134 57.55 64.60 -55.02
C ALA A 134 58.68 64.62 -56.09
N ASP A 135 58.55 63.63 -56.99
CA ASP A 135 58.60 63.75 -58.47
C ASP A 135 59.69 62.93 -59.20
N ALA A 136 59.33 62.57 -60.44
CA ALA A 136 60.13 62.02 -61.56
C ALA A 136 60.25 60.48 -61.76
N ALA A 137 59.32 59.98 -62.58
CA ALA A 137 59.55 59.39 -63.92
C ALA A 137 60.60 58.26 -64.17
N ALA A 138 60.12 57.28 -64.93
CA ALA A 138 60.74 56.13 -65.60
C ALA A 138 61.94 56.49 -66.55
N PRO A 139 62.56 55.56 -67.32
CA PRO A 139 62.06 54.31 -67.92
C PRO A 139 62.31 53.02 -67.14
#